data_AF-A0A6N6Q079-F1
#
_entry.id   AF-A0A6N6Q079-F1
#
_cell.length_a   1.000
_cell.length_b   1.000
_cell.length_c   1.000
_cell.angle_alpha   90.00
_cell.angle_beta   90.00
_cell.angle_gamma   90.00
#
_symmetry.space_group_name_H-M   'P 1'
#
loop_
_entity.id
_entity.type
_entity.pdbx_description
1 polymer ?
#
loop_
_entity_poly.entity_id
_entity_poly.type
_entity_poly.pdbx_seq_one_letter_code
_entity_poly.pdbx_strand_id
1 'polypeptide(L)' 'MNFLKGLVDGLNYEEFTLDGYAPSYWDRHIVSMHFYHNLAFICKGENNEGSNVFGQRFQ' A
#
# COMPACT_ATOMS: atom_id res chain seq x y z
N MET A 1 8.44 -4.68 -15.38
CA MET A 1 8.34 -3.70 -14.28
C MET A 1 7.60 -4.36 -13.11
N ASN A 2 8.22 -5.32 -12.42
CA ASN A 2 7.47 -6.16 -11.45
C ASN A 2 7.66 -5.71 -10.00
N PHE A 3 8.85 -5.21 -9.64
CA PHE A 3 9.12 -4.76 -8.27
C PHE A 3 8.26 -3.56 -7.86
N LEU A 4 8.37 -2.44 -8.60
CA LEU A 4 7.61 -1.22 -8.28
C LEU A 4 6.10 -1.42 -8.43
N LYS A 5 5.66 -2.27 -9.36
CA LYS A 5 4.25 -2.62 -9.50
C LYS A 5 3.74 -3.35 -8.25
N GLY A 6 4.50 -4.33 -7.73
CA GLY A 6 4.12 -5.04 -6.51
C GLY A 6 3.99 -4.12 -5.30
N LEU A 7 4.81 -3.07 -5.20
CA LEU A 7 4.67 -2.06 -4.15
C LEU A 7 3.40 -1.21 -4.32
N VAL A 8 3.01 -0.89 -5.56
CA VAL A 8 1.75 -0.17 -5.84
C VAL A 8 0.53 -1.02 -5.47
N ASP A 9 0.58 -2.32 -5.77
CA ASP A 9 -0.49 -3.23 -5.36
C ASP A 9 -0.63 -3.25 -3.82
N GLY A 10 0.50 -3.25 -3.10
CA GLY A 10 0.57 -3.20 -1.65
C GLY A 10 0.06 -1.92 -0.98
N LEU A 11 -0.11 -0.80 -1.71
CA LEU A 11 -0.68 0.43 -1.15
C LEU A 11 -2.10 0.23 -0.62
N ASN A 12 -2.88 -0.65 -1.27
CA ASN A 12 -4.28 -0.90 -0.93
C ASN A 12 -4.46 -2.21 -0.15
N TYR A 13 -3.44 -2.65 0.58
CA TYR A 13 -3.45 -3.96 1.26
C TYR A 13 -4.62 -4.11 2.24
N GLU A 14 -5.08 -3.02 2.86
CA GLU A 14 -6.19 -3.03 3.82
C GLU A 14 -7.55 -3.31 3.16
N GLU A 15 -7.65 -3.16 1.84
CA GLU A 15 -8.86 -3.46 1.07
C GLU A 15 -8.92 -4.93 0.61
N PHE A 16 -7.86 -5.71 0.83
CA PHE A 16 -7.81 -7.09 0.38
C PHE A 16 -8.67 -8.01 1.24
N THR A 17 -9.61 -8.72 0.60
CA THR A 17 -10.43 -9.78 1.21
C THR A 17 -9.82 -11.17 0.98
N LEU A 18 -8.49 -11.25 0.97
CA LEU A 18 -7.75 -12.48 0.68
C LEU A 18 -7.52 -13.27 1.97
N ASP A 19 -8.07 -14.48 2.04
CA ASP A 19 -7.86 -15.37 3.18
C ASP A 19 -6.37 -15.68 3.37
N GLY A 20 -5.88 -15.46 4.60
CA GLY A 20 -4.48 -15.70 4.96
C GLY A 20 -3.48 -14.66 4.45
N TYR A 21 -3.93 -13.57 3.84
CA TYR A 21 -3.05 -12.48 3.47
C TYR A 21 -2.51 -11.77 4.71
N ALA A 22 -1.18 -11.74 4.84
CA ALA A 22 -0.49 -11.02 5.89
C ALA A 22 0.29 -9.84 5.27
N PRO A 23 -0.01 -8.59 5.65
CA PRO A 23 0.63 -7.44 5.04
C PRO A 23 2.12 -7.40 5.36
N SER A 24 2.91 -7.15 4.32
CA SER A 24 4.35 -7.10 4.37
C SER A 24 4.85 -5.81 5.06
N TYR A 25 6.16 -5.73 5.28
CA TYR A 25 6.78 -4.52 5.79
C TYR A 25 6.47 -3.31 4.90
N TRP A 26 6.52 -3.47 3.58
CA TRP A 26 6.31 -2.37 2.64
C TRP A 26 4.86 -1.89 2.63
N ASP A 27 3.91 -2.82 2.68
CA ASP A 27 2.47 -2.51 2.65
C ASP A 27 2.09 -1.58 3.81
N ARG A 28 2.66 -1.82 5.00
CA ARG A 28 2.43 -1.00 6.21
C ARG A 28 3.23 0.30 6.27
N HIS A 29 4.24 0.47 5.42
CA HIS A 29 5.22 1.57 5.54
C HIS A 29 5.33 2.48 4.30
N ILE A 30 4.58 2.20 3.23
CA ILE A 30 4.52 3.05 2.04
C ILE A 30 3.14 3.67 1.98
N VAL A 31 3.09 5.01 1.97
CA VAL A 31 1.82 5.77 1.93
C VAL A 31 1.52 6.34 0.54
N SER A 32 2.56 6.57 -0.27
CA SER A 32 2.36 7.00 -1.66
C SER A 32 3.55 6.66 -2.55
N MET A 33 3.27 6.54 -3.85
CA MET A 33 4.27 6.38 -4.89
C MET A 33 3.96 7.29 -6.07
N HIS A 34 4.99 7.95 -6.62
CA HIS A 34 4.85 8.87 -7.74
C HIS A 34 5.81 8.44 -8.86
N PHE A 35 5.29 8.22 -10.07
CA PHE A 35 6.06 7.74 -11.22
C PHE A 35 6.21 8.82 -12.29
N TYR A 36 7.44 8.95 -12.79
CA TYR A 36 7.85 9.85 -13.86
C TYR A 36 8.71 9.07 -14.87
N HIS A 37 9.08 9.72 -15.98
CA HIS A 37 9.99 9.11 -16.95
C HIS A 37 11.36 8.83 -16.30
N ASN A 38 11.68 7.55 -16.09
CA ASN A 38 12.90 7.04 -15.45
C ASN A 38 13.14 7.46 -13.97
N LEU A 39 12.11 7.93 -13.27
CA LEU A 39 12.20 8.34 -11.87
C LEU A 39 10.95 7.93 -11.11
N ALA A 40 11.12 7.42 -9.89
CA ALA A 40 10.02 7.14 -8.99
C ALA A 40 10.34 7.67 -7.59
N PHE A 41 9.34 8.26 -6.94
CA PHE A 41 9.40 8.64 -5.52
C PHE A 41 8.54 7.67 -4.73
N ILE A 42 9.08 7.21 -3.59
CA ILE A 42 8.39 6.35 -2.63
C ILE A 42 8.36 7.12 -1.31
N CYS A 43 7.16 7.45 -0.84
CA CYS A 43 6.96 8.16 0.41
C CYS A 43 6.76 7.15 1.53
N LYS A 44 7.69 7.14 2.49
CA LYS A 44 7.61 6.30 3.69
C LYS A 44 6.74 6.97 4.75
N GLY A 45 5.81 6.23 5.32
CA GLY A 45 4.89 6.66 6.39
C GLY A 45 4.16 5.45 6.96
N GLU A 46 3.36 5.60 8.01
CA GLU A 46 2.49 4.51 8.46
C GLU A 46 1.27 4.42 7.54
N ASN A 47 1.08 3.27 6.89
CA ASN A 47 -0.09 2.97 6.07
C ASN A 47 -1.06 2.12 6.89
N ASN A 48 -1.83 2.78 7.74
CA ASN A 48 -2.79 2.21 8.69
C ASN A 48 -4.08 3.04 8.74
N GLU A 49 -4.44 3.66 7.61
CA GLU A 49 -5.67 4.45 7.51
C GLU A 49 -6.93 3.59 7.70
N GLY A 50 -6.84 2.29 7.44
CA GLY A 50 -7.93 1.34 7.50
C GLY A 50 -8.82 1.37 6.25
N SER A 51 -9.53 0.25 6.04
CA SER A 51 -10.39 0.08 4.87
C SER A 51 -11.64 0.97 4.90
N ASN A 52 -11.97 1.52 3.74
CA ASN A 52 -13.21 2.26 3.54
C ASN A 52 -14.45 1.36 3.39
N VAL A 53 -14.27 0.07 3.07
CA VAL A 53 -15.36 -0.90 2.91
C VAL A 53 -15.65 -1.62 4.23
N PHE A 54 -14.62 -1.96 5.00
CA PHE A 54 -14.77 -2.74 6.25
C PHE A 54 -15.01 -1.88 7.50
N GLY A 55 -15.18 -0.56 7.32
CA GLY A 55 -15.52 0.36 8.42
C GLY A 55 -14.39 0.58 9.44
N GLN A 56 -13.14 0.27 9.07
CA GLN A 56 -11.97 0.41 9.93
C GLN A 56 -11.20 1.71 9.67
N ARG A 57 -11.79 2.70 9.01
CA ARG A 57 -11.08 3.93 8.67
C ARG A 57 -10.77 4.76 9.93
N PHE A 58 -9.51 4.84 10.30
CA PHE A 58 -9.02 5.61 11.44
C PHE A 58 -8.69 7.04 10.96
N GLN A 59 -9.33 8.05 11.55
CA GLN A 59 -9.09 9.49 11.30
C GLN A 59 -8.06 10.07 12.25
#